data_AF-A0AAJ2EQ15-F1
#
_entry.id   AF-A0AAJ2EQ15-F1
#
_cell.length_a   1.000
_cell.length_b   1.000
_cell.length_c   1.000
_cell.angle_alpha   90.00
_cell.angle_beta   90.00
_cell.angle_gamma   90.00
#
_symmetry.space_group_name_H-M   'P 1'
#
loop_
_entity.id
_entity.type
_entity.pdbx_description
1 polymer ?
#
loop_
_entity_poly.entity_id
_entity_poly.type
_entity_poly.pdbx_seq_one_letter_code
_entity_poly.pdbx_strand_id
1 'polypeptide(L)' 'MKIILLIAGTLLVCLTFVWFFFFVPLGCGMNPTGCKEEFPVLSMIGLMHFWLPLAAAFLLIFLGLKR' A
#
# COMPACT_ATOMS: atom_id res chain seq x y z
N MET A 1 -1.09 20.49 -13.49
CA MET A 1 -0.59 19.09 -13.51
C MET A 1 0.14 18.71 -12.23
N LYS A 2 1.05 19.55 -11.72
CA LYS A 2 1.80 19.36 -10.47
C LYS A 2 0.94 18.93 -9.27
N ILE A 3 -0.13 19.67 -9.00
CA ILE A 3 -1.07 19.45 -7.88
C ILE A 3 -1.80 18.11 -8.01
N ILE A 4 -2.20 17.71 -9.22
CA ILE A 4 -2.94 16.46 -9.46
C ILE A 4 -2.04 15.25 -9.15
N LEU A 5 -0.76 15.31 -9.54
CA LEU A 5 0.23 14.26 -9.24
C LEU A 5 0.47 14.11 -7.73
N LEU A 6 0.56 15.23 -7.01
CA LEU A 6 0.72 15.24 -5.55
C LEU A 6 -0.51 14.67 -4.83
N ILE A 7 -1.71 15.09 -5.23
CA ILE A 7 -2.96 14.58 -4.67
C ILE A 7 -3.11 13.09 -4.96
N ALA A 8 -2.89 12.67 -6.21
CA ALA A 8 -2.99 11.27 -6.61
C ALA A 8 -1.99 10.40 -5.85
N GLY A 9 -0.72 10.82 -5.74
CA GLY A 9 0.29 10.10 -4.99
C GLY A 9 -0.06 10.00 -3.50
N THR A 10 -0.52 11.08 -2.88
CA THR A 10 -0.93 11.10 -1.47
C THR A 10 -2.12 10.18 -1.20
N LEU A 11 -3.14 10.22 -2.06
CA LEU A 11 -4.29 9.31 -2.02
C LEU A 11 -3.86 7.85 -2.14
N LEU A 12 -2.94 7.57 -3.06
CA LEU A 12 -2.42 6.22 -3.26
C LEU A 12 -1.70 5.71 -2.00
N VAL A 13 -0.89 6.54 -1.34
CA VAL A 13 -0.27 6.18 -0.05
C VAL A 13 -1.34 5.83 0.98
N CYS A 14 -2.32 6.71 1.20
CA CYS A 14 -3.39 6.46 2.18
C CYS A 14 -4.16 5.17 1.89
N LEU A 15 -4.55 4.93 0.63
CA LEU A 15 -5.24 3.72 0.20
C LEU A 15 -4.39 2.46 0.43
N THR A 16 -3.09 2.52 0.15
CA THR A 16 -2.17 1.40 0.35
C THR A 16 -2.05 1.04 1.84
N PHE A 17 -1.97 2.06 2.70
CA PHE A 17 -1.94 1.86 4.16
C PHE A 17 -3.26 1.26 4.67
N VAL A 18 -4.41 1.80 4.25
CA VAL A 18 -5.72 1.26 4.66
C VAL A 18 -5.88 -0.19 4.16
N TRP A 19 -5.49 -0.48 2.93
CA TRP A 19 -5.54 -1.84 2.40
C TRP A 19 -4.69 -2.81 3.21
N PHE A 20 -3.42 -2.46 3.47
CA PHE A 20 -2.49 -3.36 4.15
C PHE A 20 -2.77 -3.52 5.65
N PHE A 21 -3.12 -2.44 6.35
CA PHE A 21 -3.33 -2.48 7.80
C PHE A 21 -4.77 -2.81 8.23
N PHE A 22 -5.78 -2.61 7.37
CA PHE A 22 -7.16 -2.98 7.68
C PHE A 22 -7.63 -4.19 6.89
N PHE A 23 -7.59 -4.16 5.55
CA PHE A 23 -8.20 -5.22 4.75
C PHE A 23 -7.45 -6.56 4.83
N VAL A 24 -6.12 -6.55 4.86
CA VAL A 24 -5.33 -7.79 5.00
C VAL A 24 -5.61 -8.49 6.35
N PRO A 25 -5.51 -7.82 7.52
CA PRO A 25 -5.84 -8.46 8.80
C PRO A 25 -7.34 -8.77 8.95
N LEU A 26 -8.25 -7.98 8.38
CA LEU A 26 -9.69 -8.33 8.32
C LEU A 26 -9.92 -9.61 7.51
N GLY A 27 -9.31 -9.74 6.34
CA GLY A 27 -9.38 -10.93 5.51
C GLY A 27 -8.80 -12.17 6.21
N CYS A 28 -7.71 -12.00 6.96
CA CYS A 28 -7.16 -13.06 7.81
C CYS A 28 -8.05 -13.42 8.99
N GLY A 29 -8.64 -12.43 9.67
CA GLY A 29 -9.59 -12.66 10.76
C GLY A 29 -10.86 -13.38 10.31
N MET A 30 -11.25 -13.21 9.04
CA MET A 30 -12.37 -13.91 8.41
C MET A 30 -12.04 -15.32 7.93
N ASN A 31 -10.76 -15.73 7.87
CA ASN A 31 -10.34 -17.07 7.45
C ASN A 31 -9.32 -17.71 8.42
N PRO A 32 -9.80 -18.31 9.54
CA PRO A 32 -8.94 -18.78 10.63
C PRO A 32 -8.07 -20.02 10.30
N THR A 33 -8.31 -20.70 9.17
CA THR A 33 -7.52 -21.88 8.76
C THR A 33 -6.30 -21.55 7.92
N GLY A 34 -6.24 -20.35 7.30
CA GLY A 34 -5.16 -19.94 6.40
C GLY A 34 -4.11 -19.01 7.00
N CYS A 35 -4.46 -18.20 8.01
CA CYS A 35 -3.54 -17.21 8.60
C CYS A 35 -2.96 -17.70 9.92
N LYS A 36 -2.06 -18.69 9.85
CA LYS A 36 -1.18 -19.06 10.97
C LYS A 36 0.15 -18.30 10.96
N GLU A 37 0.48 -17.67 9.84
CA GLU A 37 1.69 -16.88 9.71
C GLU A 37 1.38 -15.44 10.09
N GLU A 38 2.20 -14.87 10.96
CA GLU A 38 2.31 -13.42 11.08
C GLU A 38 2.53 -12.90 9.65
N PHE A 39 1.81 -11.86 9.22
CA PHE A 39 2.03 -11.22 7.93
C PHE A 39 3.00 -10.06 8.13
N PRO A 40 4.32 -10.29 8.27
CA PRO A 40 5.26 -9.20 8.36
C PRO A 40 5.23 -8.43 7.05
N VAL A 41 5.53 -7.14 7.15
CA VAL A 41 5.67 -6.23 6.00
C VAL A 41 6.73 -6.71 4.98
N LEU A 42 7.58 -7.66 5.39
CA LEU A 42 8.63 -8.34 4.62
C LEU A 42 8.23 -9.71 4.04
N SER A 43 7.02 -10.20 4.31
CA SER A 43 6.51 -11.41 3.65
C SER A 43 6.33 -11.16 2.16
N MET A 44 6.50 -12.17 1.31
CA MET A 44 6.40 -12.06 -0.15
C MET A 44 5.08 -11.42 -0.60
N ILE A 45 3.99 -11.68 0.13
CA ILE A 45 2.65 -11.10 -0.10
C ILE A 45 2.62 -9.62 0.31
N GLY A 46 3.21 -9.27 1.46
CA GLY A 46 3.33 -7.88 1.90
C GLY A 46 4.25 -7.05 0.99
N LEU A 47 5.31 -7.66 0.47
CA LEU A 47 6.18 -7.03 -0.50
C LEU A 47 5.42 -6.64 -1.78
N MET A 48 4.61 -7.54 -2.34
CA MET A 48 3.87 -7.22 -3.56
C MET A 48 2.68 -6.26 -3.34
N HIS A 49 1.96 -6.38 -2.22
CA HIS A 49 0.75 -5.57 -1.99
C HIS A 49 1.00 -4.25 -1.27
N PHE A 50 2.08 -4.12 -0.51
CA PHE A 50 2.41 -2.87 0.18
C PHE A 50 3.50 -2.09 -0.55
N TRP A 51 4.61 -2.73 -0.91
CA TRP A 51 5.75 -1.99 -1.47
C TRP A 51 5.54 -1.54 -2.91
N LEU A 52 4.85 -2.33 -3.73
CA LEU A 52 4.62 -1.99 -5.14
C LEU A 52 3.73 -0.73 -5.30
N PRO A 53 2.58 -0.63 -4.61
CA PRO A 53 1.76 0.57 -4.66
C PRO A 53 2.42 1.76 -3.96
N LEU A 54 3.16 1.52 -2.86
CA LEU A 54 3.90 2.58 -2.16
C LEU A 54 5.00 3.19 -3.05
N ALA A 55 5.76 2.37 -3.77
CA ALA A 55 6.77 2.82 -4.72
C ALA A 55 6.14 3.63 -5.87
N ALA A 56 5.00 3.17 -6.41
CA ALA A 56 4.27 3.90 -7.44
C ALA A 56 3.78 5.27 -6.91
N ALA A 57 3.26 5.32 -5.68
CA ALA A 57 2.83 6.55 -5.02
C ALA A 57 3.99 7.55 -4.86
N PHE A 58 5.13 7.07 -4.37
CA PHE A 58 6.34 7.88 -4.22
C PHE A 58 6.83 8.44 -5.56
N LEU A 59 6.76 7.64 -6.62
CA LEU A 59 7.19 8.04 -7.95
C LEU A 59 6.29 9.15 -8.51
N LEU A 60 4.97 9.06 -8.28
CA LEU A 60 4.02 10.12 -8.63
C LEU A 60 4.28 11.43 -7.87
N ILE A 61 4.54 11.35 -6.57
CA ILE A 61 4.89 12.52 -5.74
C ILE A 61 6.20 13.14 -6.20
N PHE A 62 7.21 12.33 -6.48
CA PHE A 62 8.52 12.79 -6.93
C PHE A 62 8.46 13.46 -8.31
N LEU A 63 7.74 12.87 -9.26
CA LEU A 63 7.47 13.49 -10.56
C LEU A 63 6.65 14.78 -10.41
N GLY A 64 5.70 14.79 -9.48
CA GLY A 64 4.92 15.97 -9.11
C GLY A 64 5.79 17.08 -8.51
N LEU A 65 6.80 16.78 -7.68
CA LEU A 65 7.70 17.79 -7.13
C LEU A 65 8.66 18.36 -8.19
N LYS A 66 9.19 17.50 -9.06
CA LYS A 66 10.23 17.84 -10.05
C LYS A 66 9.72 18.67 -11.24
N ARG A 67 8.46 18.49 -11.65
CA ARG A 67 7.80 19.20 -12.77
C ARG A 67 7.33 20.58 -12.36
#